data_AF-A0A804NAG2-F1
#
_entry.id   AF-A0A804NAG2-F1
#
_cell.length_a   1.000
_cell.length_b   1.000
_cell.length_c   1.000
_cell.angle_alpha   90.00
_cell.angle_beta   90.00
_cell.angle_gamma   90.00
#
_symmetry.space_group_name_H-M   'P 1'
#
loop_
_entity.id
_entity.type
_entity.pdbx_description
1 polymer ?
#
loop_
_entity_poly.entity_id
_entity_poly.type
_entity_poly.pdbx_seq_one_letter_code
_entity_poly.pdbx_strand_id
1 'polypeptide(L)'
;MAENFQLQGRHGKSRVRVSRVWRRPAAAGGDVIVEWNVAVSIVSDCLPSYTSSDNSAIVATDSIKNTVYVKAKECTEVVSMEEFAVILGRHFTSLYPQVSEATVTIVERPWERVTVDGKPHSHGFKVGVEKHSTEVIVKKSGSLRINSGIQGYSLLKTTQSGFEGFVTDRYRLLPDTRERIVATEVTAWWR
;
A
#
# COMPACT_ATOMS: atom_id res chain seq x y z
N MET A 1 14.16 -1.98 -37.78
CA MET A 1 14.32 -1.48 -36.39
C MET A 1 12.94 -1.04 -35.95
N ALA A 2 12.14 -1.74 -35.16
CA ALA A 2 12.39 -2.46 -33.92
C ALA A 2 11.26 -3.49 -33.69
N GLU A 3 11.46 -4.77 -34.05
CA GLU A 3 10.45 -5.83 -33.84
C GLU A 3 10.55 -6.51 -32.46
N ASN A 4 11.53 -6.13 -31.62
CA ASN A 4 11.85 -6.81 -30.36
C ASN A 4 11.59 -5.97 -29.09
N PHE A 5 10.90 -4.83 -29.17
CA PHE A 5 10.58 -4.02 -27.99
C PHE A 5 9.08 -3.98 -27.75
N GLN A 6 8.66 -4.50 -26.59
CA GLN A 6 7.29 -4.34 -26.11
C GLN A 6 7.19 -3.06 -25.27
N LEU A 7 6.55 -2.04 -25.81
CA LEU A 7 6.23 -0.81 -25.08
C LEU A 7 4.94 -1.00 -24.28
N GLN A 8 4.96 -0.58 -23.01
CA GLN A 8 3.81 -0.67 -22.14
C GLN A 8 3.54 0.69 -21.49
N GLY A 9 2.34 1.23 -21.72
CA GLY A 9 1.88 2.47 -21.10
C GLY A 9 1.40 2.23 -19.68
N ARG A 10 1.98 2.95 -18.70
CA ARG A 10 1.58 2.90 -17.30
C ARG A 10 1.40 4.31 -16.76
N HIS A 11 0.24 4.58 -16.17
CA HIS A 11 -0.09 5.87 -15.57
C HIS A 11 -1.02 5.68 -14.36
N GLY A 12 -1.19 6.70 -13.54
CA GLY A 12 -1.92 6.55 -12.29
C GLY A 12 -1.97 7.78 -11.41
N LYS A 13 -2.47 7.59 -10.18
CA LYS A 13 -2.51 8.60 -9.13
C LYS A 13 -1.91 8.03 -7.85
N SER A 14 -1.03 8.79 -7.21
CA SER A 14 -0.46 8.46 -5.91
C SER A 14 -0.85 9.49 -4.86
N ARG A 15 -0.60 9.16 -3.58
CA ARG A 15 -0.84 10.04 -2.42
C ARG A 15 -2.31 10.43 -2.25
N VAL A 16 -3.24 9.56 -2.65
CA VAL A 16 -4.67 9.77 -2.40
C VAL A 16 -4.96 9.37 -0.95
N ARG A 17 -5.15 10.36 -0.07
CA ARG A 17 -5.56 10.13 1.32
C ARG A 17 -7.07 9.95 1.39
N VAL A 18 -7.53 8.85 1.97
CA VAL A 18 -8.95 8.56 2.21
C VAL A 18 -9.14 8.01 3.62
N SER A 19 -10.15 8.52 4.32
CA SER A 19 -10.57 7.99 5.62
C SER A 19 -11.99 7.44 5.50
N ARG A 20 -12.23 6.28 6.09
CA ARG A 20 -13.57 5.66 6.15
C ARG A 20 -13.91 5.36 7.60
N VAL A 21 -15.09 5.83 8.01
CA VAL A 21 -15.67 5.53 9.32
C VAL A 21 -16.92 4.69 9.11
N TRP A 22 -16.95 3.53 9.74
CA TRP A 22 -18.14 2.70 9.90
C TRP A 22 -18.67 2.90 11.32
N ARG A 23 -19.83 3.56 11.42
CA ARG A 23 -20.45 3.87 12.71
C ARG A 23 -21.20 2.67 13.24
N ARG A 24 -20.94 2.27 14.49
CA ARG A 24 -21.59 1.12 15.14
C ARG A 24 -21.97 1.47 16.57
N PRO A 25 -23.01 0.84 17.14
CA PRO A 25 -23.35 1.02 18.55
C PRO A 25 -22.15 0.71 19.47
N ALA A 26 -22.03 1.44 20.57
CA ALA A 26 -20.97 1.21 21.56
C ALA A 26 -20.98 -0.23 22.11
N ALA A 27 -22.16 -0.81 22.31
CA ALA A 27 -22.34 -2.20 22.74
C ALA A 27 -21.82 -3.23 21.71
N ALA A 28 -21.66 -2.84 20.44
CA ALA A 28 -21.13 -3.66 19.35
C ALA A 28 -19.68 -3.31 18.99
N GLY A 29 -18.93 -2.70 19.92
CA GLY A 29 -17.52 -2.34 19.75
C GLY A 29 -17.26 -0.90 19.27
N GLY A 30 -18.31 -0.12 19.02
CA GLY A 30 -18.21 1.28 18.60
C GLY A 30 -17.69 1.46 17.17
N ASP A 31 -17.40 2.72 16.82
CA ASP A 31 -16.96 3.12 15.49
C ASP A 31 -15.68 2.39 15.06
N VAL A 32 -15.58 2.04 13.79
CA VAL A 32 -14.35 1.55 13.17
C VAL A 32 -13.87 2.63 12.20
N ILE A 33 -12.60 3.00 12.29
CA ILE A 33 -11.97 3.97 11.39
C ILE A 33 -10.75 3.35 10.73
N VAL A 34 -10.60 3.63 9.44
CA VAL A 34 -9.36 3.45 8.70
C VAL A 34 -8.97 4.75 8.04
N GLU A 35 -7.67 4.95 7.85
CA GLU A 35 -7.15 6.03 7.01
C GLU A 35 -6.02 5.47 6.16
N TRP A 36 -6.17 5.62 4.85
CA TRP A 36 -5.32 4.99 3.86
C TRP A 36 -4.67 6.03 2.96
N ASN A 37 -3.39 5.85 2.69
CA ASN A 37 -2.69 6.49 1.57
C ASN A 37 -2.67 5.51 0.40
N VAL A 38 -3.45 5.80 -0.64
CA VAL A 38 -3.65 4.93 -1.78
C VAL A 38 -2.86 5.45 -2.97
N ALA A 39 -2.17 4.53 -3.64
CA ALA A 39 -1.63 4.72 -4.97
C ALA A 39 -2.24 3.68 -5.93
N VAL A 40 -2.72 4.14 -7.07
CA VAL A 40 -3.25 3.30 -8.14
C VAL A 40 -2.41 3.57 -9.39
N SER A 41 -1.89 2.51 -9.97
CA SER A 41 -1.18 2.51 -11.25
C SER A 41 -1.86 1.52 -12.19
N ILE A 42 -2.27 1.97 -13.37
CA ILE A 42 -2.89 1.12 -14.37
C ILE A 42 -1.99 0.98 -15.59
N VAL A 43 -1.96 -0.22 -16.15
CA VAL A 43 -1.38 -0.51 -17.45
C VAL A 43 -2.50 -0.50 -18.48
N SER A 44 -2.33 0.30 -19.52
CA SER A 44 -3.34 0.41 -20.58
C SER A 44 -2.71 0.55 -21.96
N ASP A 45 -3.48 0.18 -22.99
CA ASP A 45 -3.18 0.55 -24.37
C ASP A 45 -3.46 2.04 -24.57
N CYS A 46 -2.46 2.87 -24.27
CA CYS A 46 -2.54 4.33 -24.37
C CYS A 46 -1.32 4.96 -25.05
N LEU A 47 -0.56 4.17 -25.83
CA LEU A 47 0.62 4.67 -26.54
C LEU A 47 0.33 5.90 -27.43
N PRO A 48 -0.84 6.01 -28.11
CA PRO A 48 -1.20 7.21 -28.88
C PRO A 48 -1.17 8.52 -28.08
N SER A 49 -1.34 8.49 -26.75
CA SER A 49 -1.23 9.70 -25.92
C SER A 49 0.19 10.27 -25.87
N TYR A 50 1.21 9.42 -26.08
CA TYR A 50 2.61 9.79 -26.07
C TYR A 50 3.15 10.09 -27.48
N THR A 51 2.58 9.47 -28.51
CA THR A 51 3.12 9.54 -29.88
C THR A 51 2.35 10.47 -30.80
N SER A 52 1.05 10.70 -30.54
CA SER A 52 0.16 11.45 -31.43
C SER A 52 -0.80 12.39 -30.70
N SER A 53 -0.56 12.66 -29.42
CA SER A 53 -1.40 13.52 -28.58
C SER A 53 -2.87 13.06 -28.47
N ASP A 54 -3.14 11.77 -28.69
CA ASP A 54 -4.50 11.20 -28.58
C ASP A 54 -4.73 10.65 -27.17
N ASN A 55 -5.50 11.38 -26.38
CA ASN A 55 -5.82 11.04 -25.00
C ASN A 55 -7.10 10.19 -24.86
N SER A 56 -7.73 9.74 -25.95
CA SER A 56 -9.02 9.01 -25.94
C SER A 56 -9.01 7.75 -25.07
N ALA A 57 -7.85 7.07 -24.96
CA ALA A 57 -7.67 5.88 -24.14
C ALA A 57 -7.23 6.16 -22.68
N ILE A 58 -6.93 7.42 -22.33
CA ILE A 58 -6.42 7.77 -21.00
C ILE A 58 -7.55 7.84 -19.98
N VAL A 59 -7.38 7.12 -18.87
CA VAL A 59 -8.19 7.35 -17.66
C VAL A 59 -7.54 8.49 -16.90
N ALA A 60 -8.17 9.67 -16.92
CA ALA A 60 -7.63 10.84 -16.25
C ALA A 60 -7.28 10.53 -14.78
N THR A 61 -6.12 11.00 -14.32
CA THR A 61 -5.64 10.68 -12.96
C THR A 61 -6.54 11.27 -11.88
N ASP A 62 -7.31 12.33 -12.20
CA ASP A 62 -8.36 12.86 -11.32
C ASP A 62 -9.55 11.90 -11.20
N SER A 63 -9.97 11.26 -12.29
CA SER A 63 -10.99 10.20 -12.26
C SER A 63 -10.53 9.02 -11.41
N ILE A 64 -9.25 8.61 -11.50
CA ILE A 64 -8.68 7.56 -10.64
C ILE A 64 -8.79 7.96 -9.15
N LYS A 65 -8.43 9.20 -8.80
CA LYS A 65 -8.59 9.75 -7.44
C LYS A 65 -10.06 9.71 -6.99
N ASN A 66 -10.99 10.16 -7.84
CA ASN A 66 -12.43 10.17 -7.53
C ASN A 66 -12.97 8.75 -7.32
N THR A 67 -12.54 7.78 -8.13
CA THR A 67 -12.87 6.36 -7.97
C THR A 67 -12.44 5.82 -6.60
N VAL A 68 -11.25 6.19 -6.10
CA VAL A 68 -10.82 5.78 -4.75
C VAL A 68 -11.83 6.25 -3.69
N TYR A 69 -12.29 7.49 -3.76
CA TYR A 69 -13.29 8.02 -2.83
C TYR A 69 -14.65 7.34 -2.96
N VAL A 70 -15.13 7.15 -4.19
CA VAL A 70 -16.42 6.49 -4.46
C VAL A 70 -16.40 5.04 -3.97
N LYS A 71 -15.35 4.28 -4.29
CA LYS A 71 -15.23 2.88 -3.83
C LYS A 71 -15.13 2.77 -2.32
N ALA A 72 -14.40 3.66 -1.65
CA ALA A 72 -14.36 3.67 -0.19
C ALA A 72 -15.75 3.96 0.43
N LYS A 73 -16.55 4.80 -0.22
CA LYS A 73 -17.93 5.11 0.21
C LYS A 73 -18.89 3.94 -0.01
N GLU A 74 -18.73 3.21 -1.12
CA GLU A 74 -19.52 2.01 -1.46
C GLU A 74 -19.25 0.83 -0.51
N CYS A 75 -18.09 0.76 0.15
CA CYS A 75 -17.83 -0.21 1.22
C CYS A 75 -18.73 0.08 2.43
N THR A 76 -19.91 -0.54 2.46
CA THR A 76 -20.87 -0.45 3.58
C THR A 76 -20.43 -1.29 4.77
N GLU A 77 -19.80 -2.44 4.52
CA GLU A 77 -19.16 -3.27 5.53
C GLU A 77 -17.70 -2.88 5.75
N VAL A 78 -17.17 -3.23 6.92
CA VAL A 78 -15.74 -3.06 7.22
C VAL A 78 -14.95 -4.02 6.34
N VAL A 79 -13.93 -3.49 5.69
CA VAL A 79 -13.02 -4.24 4.81
C VAL A 79 -11.57 -3.95 5.19
N SER A 80 -10.71 -4.93 4.97
CA SER A 80 -9.25 -4.78 5.07
C SER A 80 -8.70 -3.92 3.93
N MET A 81 -7.45 -3.45 4.07
CA MET A 81 -6.76 -2.72 3.00
C MET A 81 -6.53 -3.60 1.78
N GLU A 82 -6.26 -4.90 1.96
CA GLU A 82 -6.09 -5.90 0.89
C GLU A 82 -7.38 -6.04 0.08
N GLU A 83 -8.52 -6.24 0.76
CA GLU A 83 -9.82 -6.35 0.11
C GLU A 83 -10.17 -5.06 -0.65
N PHE A 84 -9.92 -3.90 -0.05
CA PHE A 84 -10.16 -2.62 -0.72
C PHE A 84 -9.27 -2.43 -1.96
N ALA A 85 -8.00 -2.83 -1.88
CA ALA A 85 -7.08 -2.81 -3.01
C ALA A 85 -7.54 -3.76 -4.14
N VAL A 86 -8.07 -4.94 -3.80
CA VAL A 86 -8.68 -5.87 -4.76
C VAL A 86 -9.93 -5.26 -5.41
N ILE A 87 -10.80 -4.61 -4.64
CA ILE A 87 -12.00 -3.92 -5.16
C ILE A 87 -11.62 -2.85 -6.19
N LEU A 88 -10.62 -2.02 -5.87
CA LEU A 88 -10.11 -1.01 -6.78
C LEU A 88 -9.49 -1.62 -8.04
N GLY A 89 -8.60 -2.60 -7.88
CA GLY A 89 -7.92 -3.25 -9.01
C GLY A 89 -8.93 -3.88 -9.98
N ARG A 90 -9.91 -4.62 -9.45
CA ARG A 90 -11.00 -5.21 -10.24
C ARG A 90 -11.85 -4.16 -10.94
N HIS A 91 -12.17 -3.04 -10.28
CA HIS A 91 -12.94 -1.97 -10.89
C HIS A 91 -12.26 -1.46 -12.17
N PHE A 92 -10.96 -1.13 -12.11
CA PHE A 92 -10.25 -0.60 -13.27
C PHE A 92 -10.10 -1.62 -14.40
N THR A 93 -9.76 -2.88 -14.08
CA THR A 93 -9.57 -3.92 -15.12
C THR A 93 -10.88 -4.36 -15.78
N SER A 94 -12.01 -4.27 -15.08
CA SER A 94 -13.32 -4.67 -15.59
C SER A 94 -14.05 -3.54 -16.31
N LEU A 95 -13.96 -2.30 -15.81
CA LEU A 95 -14.69 -1.16 -16.39
C LEU A 95 -14.07 -0.68 -17.71
N TYR A 96 -12.74 -0.61 -17.79
CA TYR A 96 -12.05 -0.02 -18.93
C TYR A 96 -11.53 -1.11 -19.88
N PRO A 97 -12.04 -1.18 -21.14
CA PRO A 97 -11.59 -2.18 -22.11
C PRO A 97 -10.07 -2.18 -22.35
N GLN A 98 -9.47 -0.99 -22.39
CA GLN A 98 -8.05 -0.77 -22.67
C GLN A 98 -7.10 -1.04 -21.49
N VAL A 99 -7.62 -1.18 -20.25
CA VAL A 99 -6.80 -1.44 -19.07
C VAL A 99 -6.57 -2.94 -18.91
N SER A 100 -5.31 -3.37 -18.90
CA SER A 100 -4.92 -4.80 -18.81
C SER A 100 -4.46 -5.21 -17.42
N GLU A 101 -3.97 -4.28 -16.61
CA GLU A 101 -3.49 -4.51 -15.25
C GLU A 101 -3.73 -3.27 -14.39
N ALA A 102 -4.05 -3.48 -13.12
CA ALA A 102 -4.09 -2.46 -12.09
C ALA A 102 -3.25 -2.91 -10.89
N THR A 103 -2.28 -2.08 -10.50
CA THR A 103 -1.52 -2.20 -9.27
C THR A 103 -2.03 -1.17 -8.28
N VAL A 104 -2.47 -1.63 -7.10
CA VAL A 104 -2.95 -0.79 -6.02
C VAL A 104 -2.07 -0.99 -4.81
N THR A 105 -1.40 0.07 -4.37
CA THR A 105 -0.59 0.07 -3.16
C THR A 105 -1.30 0.91 -2.11
N ILE A 106 -1.43 0.37 -0.89
CA ILE A 106 -2.05 1.06 0.23
C ILE A 106 -1.08 1.05 1.41
N VAL A 107 -0.94 2.20 2.06
CA VAL A 107 -0.28 2.33 3.36
C VAL A 107 -1.29 2.87 4.35
N GLU A 108 -1.50 2.13 5.44
CA GLU A 108 -2.43 2.50 6.50
C GLU A 108 -1.79 3.45 7.52
N ARG A 109 -2.55 4.46 7.93
CA ARG A 109 -2.28 5.23 9.14
C ARG A 109 -2.77 4.36 10.32
N PRO A 110 -1.89 3.97 11.26
CA PRO A 110 -2.23 2.97 12.27
C PRO A 110 -3.07 3.60 13.39
N TRP A 111 -4.38 3.71 13.18
CA TRP A 111 -5.27 4.17 14.24
C TRP A 111 -5.57 3.03 15.21
N GLU A 112 -5.11 3.16 16.45
CA GLU A 112 -5.35 2.23 17.54
C GLU A 112 -6.42 2.79 18.48
N ARG A 113 -7.39 1.96 18.86
CA ARG A 113 -8.43 2.37 19.82
C ARG A 113 -7.80 2.66 21.19
N VAL A 114 -8.15 3.80 21.78
CA VAL A 114 -7.69 4.16 23.12
C VAL A 114 -8.48 3.40 24.20
N THR A 115 -7.83 3.10 25.31
CA THR A 115 -8.44 2.49 26.50
C THR A 115 -8.48 3.51 27.62
N VAL A 116 -9.66 3.72 28.22
CA VAL A 116 -9.89 4.63 29.36
C VAL A 116 -10.51 3.81 30.49
N ASP A 117 -9.96 3.88 31.70
CA ASP A 117 -10.39 3.09 32.86
C ASP A 117 -10.52 1.58 32.58
N GLY A 118 -9.57 1.04 31.82
CA GLY A 118 -9.54 -0.37 31.41
C GLY A 118 -10.57 -0.77 30.36
N LYS A 119 -11.36 0.19 29.82
CA LYS A 119 -12.39 -0.06 28.80
C LYS A 119 -12.03 0.59 27.47
N PRO A 120 -12.19 -0.11 26.32
CA PRO A 120 -11.97 0.50 25.01
C PRO A 120 -12.97 1.64 24.75
N HIS A 121 -12.48 2.78 24.26
CA HIS A 121 -13.33 3.92 23.91
C HIS A 121 -14.13 3.64 22.63
N SER A 122 -15.40 4.04 22.57
CA SER A 122 -16.28 3.69 21.43
C SER A 122 -15.91 4.43 20.13
N HIS A 123 -15.24 5.58 20.21
CA HIS A 123 -14.90 6.41 19.04
C HIS A 123 -13.58 7.21 19.22
N GLY A 124 -12.68 6.72 20.07
CA GLY A 124 -11.42 7.40 20.41
C GLY A 124 -10.22 6.58 19.93
N PHE A 125 -9.28 7.23 19.26
CA PHE A 125 -8.13 6.57 18.63
C PHE A 125 -6.84 7.37 18.84
N LYS A 126 -5.72 6.67 18.99
CA LYS A 126 -4.36 7.22 18.98
C LYS A 126 -3.60 6.64 17.79
N VAL A 127 -2.49 7.27 17.42
CA VAL A 127 -1.61 6.73 16.39
C VAL A 127 -0.75 5.63 17.02
N GLY A 128 -0.71 4.47 16.37
CA GLY A 128 0.15 3.33 16.67
C GLY A 128 1.56 3.48 16.13
N VAL A 129 2.34 2.41 16.18
CA VAL A 129 3.79 2.45 15.93
C VAL A 129 4.13 2.07 14.49
N GLU A 130 3.76 0.86 14.06
CA GLU A 130 3.98 0.33 12.72
C GLU A 130 2.86 0.70 11.76
N LYS A 131 3.18 0.75 10.46
CA LYS A 131 2.20 0.90 9.39
C LYS A 131 2.02 -0.44 8.70
N HIS A 132 0.78 -0.85 8.52
CA HIS A 132 0.44 -1.92 7.60
C HIS A 132 0.44 -1.39 6.17
N SER A 133 0.89 -2.22 5.24
CA SER A 133 0.87 -1.92 3.81
C SER A 133 0.47 -3.13 2.99
N THR A 134 -0.17 -2.88 1.85
CA THR A 134 -0.43 -3.91 0.84
C THR A 134 -0.08 -3.42 -0.55
N GLU A 135 0.34 -4.34 -1.40
CA GLU A 135 0.39 -4.17 -2.84
C GLU A 135 -0.43 -5.27 -3.49
N VAL A 136 -1.45 -4.88 -4.24
CA VAL A 136 -2.32 -5.80 -4.97
C VAL A 136 -2.16 -5.56 -6.47
N ILE A 137 -1.88 -6.61 -7.22
CA ILE A 137 -1.83 -6.61 -8.67
C ILE A 137 -3.00 -7.42 -9.20
N VAL A 138 -3.89 -6.78 -9.94
CA VAL A 138 -5.01 -7.41 -10.63
C VAL A 138 -4.77 -7.31 -12.13
N LYS A 139 -4.72 -8.46 -12.82
CA LYS A 139 -4.69 -8.50 -14.29
C LYS A 139 -6.08 -8.82 -14.83
N LYS A 140 -6.42 -8.24 -15.98
CA LYS A 140 -7.65 -8.53 -16.72
C LYS A 140 -7.81 -10.02 -17.08
N SER A 141 -6.70 -10.73 -17.26
CA SER A 141 -6.65 -12.19 -17.39
C SER A 141 -7.21 -12.99 -16.20
N GLY A 142 -7.53 -12.33 -15.08
CA GLY A 142 -7.99 -12.96 -13.84
C GLY A 142 -6.90 -13.23 -12.81
N SER A 143 -5.61 -13.04 -13.15
CA SER A 143 -4.52 -13.18 -12.18
C SER A 143 -4.61 -12.13 -11.08
N LEU A 144 -4.56 -12.59 -9.84
CA LEU A 144 -4.54 -11.78 -8.63
C LEU A 144 -3.27 -12.11 -7.84
N ARG A 145 -2.52 -11.08 -7.45
CA ARG A 145 -1.40 -11.18 -6.52
C ARG A 145 -1.60 -10.17 -5.41
N ILE A 146 -1.40 -10.61 -4.17
CA ILE A 146 -1.51 -9.80 -2.97
C ILE A 146 -0.19 -9.95 -2.23
N ASN A 147 0.46 -8.84 -1.94
CA ASN A 147 1.55 -8.76 -0.99
C ASN A 147 1.04 -7.94 0.19
N SER A 148 1.24 -8.43 1.41
CA SER A 148 0.97 -7.70 2.64
C SER A 148 2.28 -7.43 3.35
N GLY A 149 2.33 -6.40 4.17
CA GLY A 149 3.58 -6.00 4.79
C GLY A 149 3.40 -5.07 5.98
N ILE A 150 4.50 -4.93 6.71
CA ILE A 150 4.70 -3.93 7.76
C ILE A 150 5.87 -3.03 7.36
N GLN A 151 5.81 -1.77 7.78
CA GLN A 151 6.91 -0.81 7.65
C GLN A 151 6.85 0.19 8.80
N GLY A 152 7.96 0.86 9.11
CA GLY A 152 7.96 1.88 10.17
C GLY A 152 8.17 1.33 11.59
N TYR A 153 8.35 0.01 11.76
CA TYR A 153 8.47 -0.58 13.10
C TYR A 153 9.90 -0.45 13.63
N SER A 154 10.14 0.63 14.38
CA SER A 154 11.45 0.94 14.95
C SER A 154 11.78 0.06 16.16
N LEU A 155 12.94 -0.58 16.12
CA LEU A 155 13.44 -1.48 17.16
C LEU A 155 14.89 -1.15 17.50
N LEU A 156 15.27 -1.35 18.76
CA LEU A 156 16.63 -1.24 19.24
C LEU A 156 16.90 -2.32 20.30
N LYS A 157 18.04 -2.98 20.22
CA LYS A 157 18.63 -3.72 21.35
C LYS A 157 20.01 -3.15 21.66
N THR A 158 20.26 -2.93 22.95
CA THR A 158 21.48 -2.29 23.44
C THR A 158 22.68 -3.22 23.51
N THR A 159 22.44 -4.53 23.47
CA THR A 159 23.48 -5.55 23.55
C THR A 159 23.08 -6.83 22.80
N GLN A 160 23.93 -7.87 22.77
CA GLN A 160 23.76 -9.15 22.07
C GLN A 160 23.72 -9.00 20.54
N SER A 161 24.57 -8.14 19.99
CA SER A 161 24.77 -8.03 18.55
C SER A 161 26.25 -7.95 18.25
N GLY A 162 26.76 -8.83 17.38
CA GLY A 162 28.12 -8.80 16.88
C GLY A 162 28.17 -8.60 15.37
N PHE A 163 29.33 -8.23 14.86
CA PHE A 163 29.67 -8.21 13.44
C PHE A 163 31.17 -8.46 13.30
N GLU A 164 31.50 -9.71 13.01
CA GLU A 164 32.86 -10.21 12.90
C GLU A 164 32.97 -11.22 11.75
N GLY A 165 34.19 -11.49 11.28
CA GLY A 165 34.43 -12.50 10.24
C GLY A 165 33.93 -12.13 8.83
N PHE A 166 33.65 -10.85 8.57
CA PHE A 166 33.33 -10.35 7.22
C PHE A 166 34.58 -10.21 6.34
N VAL A 167 34.37 -10.07 5.04
CA VAL A 167 35.43 -10.03 4.00
C VAL A 167 36.53 -9.02 4.35
N THR A 168 37.78 -9.46 4.24
CA THR A 168 38.97 -8.62 4.40
C THR A 168 39.60 -8.39 3.03
N ASP A 169 39.50 -7.16 2.54
CA ASP A 169 40.19 -6.70 1.35
C ASP A 169 41.02 -5.44 1.64
N ARG A 170 41.64 -4.88 0.60
CA ARG A 170 42.44 -3.65 0.70
C ARG A 170 41.63 -2.39 1.08
N TYR A 171 40.30 -2.47 1.11
CA TYR A 171 39.40 -1.37 1.46
C TYR A 171 38.82 -1.52 2.87
N ARG A 172 39.05 -2.65 3.55
CA ARG A 172 38.55 -2.89 4.88
C ARG A 172 39.23 -1.98 5.91
N LEU A 173 38.44 -1.12 6.52
CA LEU A 173 38.82 -0.30 7.69
C LEU A 173 38.00 -0.63 8.94
N LEU A 174 36.87 -1.32 8.78
CA LEU A 174 35.97 -1.64 9.89
C LEU A 174 36.58 -2.77 10.75
N PRO A 175 36.79 -2.56 12.06
CA PRO A 175 37.19 -3.63 12.96
C PRO A 175 36.04 -4.59 13.23
N ASP A 176 36.39 -5.83 13.57
CA ASP A 176 35.41 -6.79 14.10
C ASP A 176 34.89 -6.29 15.46
N THR A 177 33.64 -6.60 15.76
CA THR A 177 33.08 -6.43 17.11
C THR A 177 32.22 -7.61 17.49
N ARG A 178 32.39 -8.08 18.72
CA ARG A 178 31.50 -9.10 19.32
C ARG A 178 30.26 -8.49 19.95
N GLU A 179 30.29 -7.17 20.17
CA GLU A 179 29.25 -6.50 20.93
C GLU A 179 29.02 -5.06 20.48
N ARG A 180 27.78 -4.75 20.10
CA ARG A 180 27.35 -3.43 19.62
C ARG A 180 25.84 -3.23 19.80
N ILE A 181 25.41 -1.97 19.77
CA ILE A 181 24.00 -1.61 19.59
C ILE A 181 23.57 -2.01 18.18
N VAL A 182 22.36 -2.54 18.05
CA VAL A 182 21.67 -2.62 16.75
C VAL A 182 20.30 -1.96 16.87
N ALA A 183 20.04 -1.05 15.94
CA ALA A 183 18.77 -0.39 15.76
C ALA A 183 18.36 -0.53 14.29
N THR A 184 17.09 -0.75 14.04
CA THR A 184 16.55 -0.86 12.68
C THR A 184 15.10 -0.41 12.67
N GLU A 185 14.64 0.02 11.51
CA GLU A 185 13.22 0.06 11.20
C GLU A 185 12.88 -1.19 10.38
N VAL A 186 11.96 -2.01 10.87
CA VAL A 186 11.56 -3.24 10.17
C VAL A 186 10.62 -2.88 9.03
N THR A 187 11.01 -3.31 7.83
CA THR A 187 10.12 -3.44 6.68
C THR A 187 10.09 -4.91 6.27
N ALA A 188 8.91 -5.51 6.23
CA ALA A 188 8.74 -6.90 5.84
C ALA A 188 7.52 -7.06 4.94
N TRP A 189 7.61 -7.98 4.00
CA TRP A 189 6.55 -8.33 3.06
C TRP A 189 6.35 -9.84 3.05
N TRP A 190 5.10 -10.27 2.93
CA TRP A 190 4.73 -11.67 2.75
C TRP A 190 3.65 -11.79 1.68
N ARG A 191 3.54 -13.00 1.15
CA ARG A 191 2.69 -13.35 0.02
C ARG A 191 1.95 -14.64 0.28
#